data_AF-A0A7C7RXN0-F1
#
_entry.id   AF-A0A7C7RXN0-F1
#
_cell.length_a   1.000
_cell.length_b   1.000
_cell.length_c   1.000
_cell.angle_alpha   90.00
_cell.angle_beta   90.00
_cell.angle_gamma   90.00
#
_symmetry.space_group_name_H-M   'P 1'
#
loop_
_entity.id
_entity.type
_entity.pdbx_description
1 polymer ?
#
loop_
_entity_poly.entity_id
_entity_poly.type
_entity_poly.pdbx_seq_one_letter_code
_entity_poly.pdbx_strand_id
1 'polypeptide(L)'
;MSLRLGHTKPVADLLTVSRAFLGFCLAGLGLVRGVDALPTAVLTVILSWLTDLLDGPLARCDPGPRITWVGEHDAEADLAVSLGVAAYLVLSGYMVAWLGAVLVLLTLGLWILHSHQLAWPFYALPYVLLGGVAFREAPLFGWLAVGYLLITLAVRWKRLRDEFLPDFFRAVGSLYGENGRRIADTHNGRP
;
A
#
# COMPACT_ATOMS: atom_id res chain seq x y z
N MET A 1 -19.62 35.49 3.38
CA MET A 1 -19.23 34.83 4.64
C MET A 1 -18.67 33.46 4.28
N SER A 2 -17.35 33.42 4.11
CA SER A 2 -16.61 32.24 3.62
C SER A 2 -16.31 31.31 4.80
N LEU A 3 -17.04 30.22 4.93
CA LEU A 3 -16.72 29.12 5.83
C LEU A 3 -15.40 28.47 5.35
N ARG A 4 -14.31 28.81 6.03
CA ARG A 4 -12.97 28.26 5.78
C ARG A 4 -12.99 26.77 6.10
N LEU A 5 -12.85 25.94 5.08
CA LEU A 5 -12.50 24.51 5.19
C LEU A 5 -11.10 24.38 5.77
N GLY A 6 -10.98 24.41 7.10
CA GLY A 6 -9.72 24.24 7.83
C GLY A 6 -9.61 22.89 8.55
N HIS A 7 -10.48 21.91 8.26
CA HIS A 7 -10.66 20.70 9.06
C HIS A 7 -10.22 19.39 8.36
N THR A 8 -9.80 19.43 7.09
CA THR A 8 -9.41 18.23 6.32
C THR A 8 -8.00 17.73 6.65
N LYS A 9 -7.06 18.64 6.95
CA LYS A 9 -5.67 18.33 7.28
C LYS A 9 -5.48 17.52 8.57
N PRO A 10 -6.09 17.88 9.72
CA PRO A 10 -5.92 17.11 10.96
C PRO A 10 -6.51 15.70 10.89
N VAL A 11 -7.51 15.46 10.05
CA VAL A 11 -8.13 14.14 9.89
C VAL A 11 -7.19 13.18 9.14
N ALA A 12 -6.53 13.66 8.09
CA ALA A 12 -5.60 12.84 7.32
C ALA A 12 -4.28 12.58 8.10
N ASP A 13 -3.80 13.56 8.87
CA ASP A 13 -2.65 13.35 9.77
C ASP A 13 -3.00 12.32 10.86
N LEU A 14 -4.22 12.38 11.40
CA LEU A 14 -4.72 11.39 12.35
C LEU A 14 -4.80 9.98 11.73
N LEU A 15 -5.25 9.85 10.48
CA LEU A 15 -5.33 8.57 9.77
C LEU A 15 -3.93 7.99 9.50
N THR A 16 -2.96 8.83 9.14
CA THR A 16 -1.55 8.45 8.96
C THR A 16 -0.91 7.98 10.27
N VAL A 17 -1.08 8.74 11.36
CA VAL A 17 -0.61 8.35 12.70
C VAL A 17 -1.31 7.09 13.19
N SER A 18 -2.61 6.93 12.90
CA SER A 18 -3.34 5.73 13.26
C SER A 18 -2.74 4.50 12.61
N ARG A 19 -2.33 4.55 11.33
CA ARG A 19 -1.67 3.43 10.64
C ARG A 19 -0.31 3.07 11.24
N ALA A 20 0.51 4.07 11.56
CA ALA A 20 1.75 3.82 12.30
C ALA A 20 1.48 3.11 13.64
N PHE A 21 0.46 3.57 14.38
CA PHE A 21 0.01 2.93 15.61
C PHE A 21 -0.49 1.49 15.39
N LEU A 22 -1.26 1.23 14.33
CA LEU A 22 -1.72 -0.13 13.97
C LEU A 22 -0.53 -1.07 13.68
N GLY A 23 0.54 -0.56 13.05
CA GLY A 23 1.79 -1.30 12.86
C GLY A 23 2.40 -1.76 14.19
N PHE A 24 2.48 -0.88 15.19
CA PHE A 24 2.92 -1.24 16.54
C PHE A 24 1.98 -2.22 17.23
N CYS A 25 0.66 -2.04 17.07
CA CYS A 25 -0.33 -2.97 17.61
C CYS A 25 -0.16 -4.38 17.03
N LEU A 26 0.11 -4.52 15.73
CA LEU A 26 0.36 -5.82 15.09
C LEU A 26 1.58 -6.53 15.69
N ALA A 27 2.69 -5.82 15.87
CA ALA A 27 3.86 -6.38 16.53
C ALA A 27 3.53 -6.81 17.97
N GLY A 28 2.80 -5.97 18.72
CA GLY A 28 2.34 -6.29 20.08
C GLY A 28 1.42 -7.51 20.16
N LEU A 29 0.51 -7.67 19.19
CA LEU A 29 -0.34 -8.86 19.08
C LEU A 29 0.49 -10.13 18.91
N GLY A 30 1.53 -10.08 18.07
CA GLY A 30 2.45 -11.20 17.87
C GLY A 30 3.19 -11.57 19.14
N LEU A 31 3.63 -10.57 19.91
CA LEU A 31 4.35 -10.78 21.16
C LEU A 31 3.47 -11.31 22.30
N VAL A 32 2.27 -10.76 22.47
CA VAL A 32 1.41 -11.03 23.65
C VAL A 32 0.51 -12.25 23.43
N ARG A 33 -0.01 -12.42 22.21
CA ARG A 33 -1.03 -13.43 21.89
C ARG A 33 -0.60 -14.42 20.82
N GLY A 34 0.48 -14.14 20.10
CA GLY A 34 1.04 -15.03 19.08
C GLY A 34 0.01 -15.46 18.03
N VAL A 35 -0.08 -16.78 17.83
CA VAL A 35 -0.95 -17.41 16.83
C VAL A 35 -2.44 -17.14 17.07
N ASP A 36 -2.88 -17.03 18.32
CA ASP A 36 -4.29 -16.84 18.69
C ASP A 36 -4.83 -15.46 18.27
N ALA A 37 -3.93 -14.50 18.03
CA ALA A 37 -4.29 -13.17 17.55
C ALA A 37 -4.47 -13.08 16.03
N LEU A 38 -4.34 -14.18 15.27
CA LEU A 38 -4.41 -14.14 13.80
C LEU A 38 -5.70 -13.48 13.28
N PRO A 39 -6.91 -13.80 13.80
CA PRO A 39 -8.13 -13.08 13.42
C PRO A 39 -8.04 -11.57 13.66
N THR A 40 -7.51 -11.17 14.81
CA THR A 40 -7.36 -9.76 15.18
C THR A 40 -6.34 -9.07 14.28
N ALA A 41 -5.22 -9.72 13.98
CA ALA A 41 -4.19 -9.18 13.10
C ALA A 41 -4.74 -8.95 11.67
N VAL A 42 -5.52 -9.89 11.13
CA VAL A 42 -6.16 -9.73 9.83
C VAL A 42 -7.18 -8.58 9.85
N LEU A 43 -8.02 -8.49 10.89
CA LEU A 43 -8.97 -7.37 11.03
C LEU A 43 -8.24 -6.02 11.16
N THR A 44 -7.13 -5.97 11.89
CA THR A 44 -6.28 -4.77 12.01
C THR A 44 -5.73 -4.33 10.65
N VAL A 45 -5.29 -5.26 9.81
CA VAL A 45 -4.85 -4.97 8.43
C VAL A 45 -6.01 -4.45 7.58
N ILE A 46 -7.18 -5.08 7.66
CA ILE A 46 -8.37 -4.63 6.90
C ILE A 46 -8.81 -3.23 7.36
N LEU A 47 -8.74 -2.94 8.66
CA LEU A 47 -9.01 -1.60 9.18
C LEU A 47 -7.98 -0.58 8.66
N SER A 48 -6.70 -0.95 8.60
CA SER A 48 -5.66 -0.11 8.00
C SER A 48 -5.98 0.20 6.52
N TRP A 49 -6.32 -0.81 5.72
CA TRP A 49 -6.72 -0.59 4.33
C TRP A 49 -7.99 0.27 4.22
N LEU A 50 -8.97 0.07 5.11
CA LEU A 50 -10.16 0.90 5.15
C LEU A 50 -9.83 2.38 5.38
N THR A 51 -8.84 2.68 6.23
CA THR A 51 -8.39 4.07 6.43
C THR A 51 -7.80 4.68 5.14
N ASP A 52 -7.00 3.95 4.36
CA ASP A 52 -6.51 4.41 3.04
C ASP A 52 -7.67 4.70 2.06
N LEU A 53 -8.68 3.81 2.03
CA LEU A 53 -9.82 3.99 1.15
C LEU A 53 -10.60 5.28 1.43
N LEU A 54 -10.63 5.71 2.69
CA LEU A 54 -11.31 6.93 3.13
C LEU A 54 -10.44 8.18 2.97
N ASP A 55 -9.10 8.06 3.09
CA ASP A 55 -8.14 9.17 2.93
C ASP A 55 -8.19 9.78 1.53
N GLY A 56 -8.29 8.94 0.49
CA GLY A 56 -8.32 9.40 -0.90
C GLY A 56 -9.44 10.41 -1.20
N PRO A 57 -10.72 10.10 -0.89
CA PRO A 57 -11.83 11.04 -1.05
C PRO A 57 -11.71 12.31 -0.18
N LEU A 58 -11.24 12.18 1.06
CA LEU A 58 -11.09 13.31 2.01
C LEU A 58 -10.05 14.33 1.52
N ALA A 59 -8.93 13.88 0.96
CA ALA A 59 -7.89 14.75 0.41
C ALA A 59 -8.36 15.57 -0.81
N ARG A 60 -9.41 15.12 -1.52
CA ARG A 60 -9.92 15.77 -2.75
C ARG A 60 -11.01 16.81 -2.52
N CYS A 61 -11.52 16.93 -1.29
CA CYS A 61 -12.46 17.99 -0.94
C CYS A 61 -11.77 19.36 -0.72
N ASP A 62 -10.43 19.42 -0.81
CA ASP A 62 -9.65 20.65 -0.66
C ASP A 62 -9.29 21.23 -2.06
N PRO A 63 -9.68 22.47 -2.42
CA PRO A 63 -9.60 22.98 -3.81
C PRO A 63 -8.20 23.37 -4.32
N GLY A 64 -7.13 23.06 -3.58
CA GLY A 64 -5.78 23.55 -3.87
C GLY A 64 -4.94 22.53 -4.66
N PRO A 65 -4.21 22.92 -5.73
CA PRO A 65 -3.28 22.06 -6.45
C PRO A 65 -1.96 21.95 -5.67
N ARG A 66 -2.03 21.49 -4.43
CA ARG A 66 -0.86 21.23 -3.59
C ARG A 66 -0.78 19.74 -3.37
N ILE A 67 0.36 19.16 -3.70
CA ILE A 67 0.81 17.86 -3.19
C ILE A 67 0.50 17.88 -1.69
N THR A 68 -0.49 17.10 -1.28
CA THR A 68 -0.87 17.03 0.12
C THR A 68 0.24 16.28 0.85
N TRP A 69 0.65 16.78 2.02
CA TRP A 69 1.59 16.10 2.93
C TRP A 69 1.22 14.61 3.14
N VAL A 70 -0.08 14.32 3.07
CA VAL A 70 -0.70 12.99 3.06
C VAL A 70 -0.15 12.08 1.97
N GLY A 71 -0.04 12.52 0.71
CA GLY A 71 0.51 11.68 -0.36
C GLY A 71 2.02 11.47 -0.26
N GLU A 72 2.70 12.35 0.48
CA GLU A 72 4.14 12.23 0.78
C GLU A 72 4.39 11.27 1.95
N HIS A 73 3.48 11.19 2.93
CA HIS A 73 3.60 10.36 4.14
C HIS A 73 2.81 9.03 4.11
N ASP A 74 2.02 8.81 3.06
CA ASP A 74 1.20 7.59 2.87
C ASP A 74 2.08 6.34 2.78
N ALA A 75 3.23 6.49 2.11
CA ALA A 75 4.19 5.42 1.94
C ALA A 75 4.84 5.01 3.28
N GLU A 76 5.10 5.95 4.19
CA GLU A 76 5.64 5.73 5.54
C GLU A 76 4.64 4.98 6.41
N ALA A 77 3.36 5.36 6.32
CA ALA A 77 2.28 4.70 7.05
C ALA A 77 2.09 3.26 6.56
N ASP A 78 2.12 3.03 5.25
CA ASP A 78 2.04 1.68 4.67
C ASP A 78 3.27 0.83 5.00
N LEU A 79 4.45 1.45 5.04
CA LEU A 79 5.67 0.82 5.53
C LEU A 79 5.50 0.38 6.99
N ALA A 80 4.99 1.24 7.87
CA ALA A 80 4.82 0.93 9.28
C ALA A 80 3.89 -0.28 9.50
N VAL A 81 2.79 -0.35 8.76
CA VAL A 81 1.86 -1.48 8.82
C VAL A 81 2.50 -2.75 8.23
N SER A 82 3.22 -2.63 7.11
CA SER A 82 3.93 -3.75 6.47
C SER A 82 4.98 -4.36 7.40
N LEU A 83 5.78 -3.52 8.06
CA LEU A 83 6.73 -3.93 9.10
C LEU A 83 6.02 -4.52 10.32
N GLY A 84 4.88 -3.96 10.74
CA GLY A 84 4.04 -4.52 11.80
C GLY A 84 3.52 -5.93 11.49
N VAL A 85 3.09 -6.18 10.25
CA VAL A 85 2.69 -7.52 9.78
C VAL A 85 3.88 -8.48 9.78
N ALA A 86 5.04 -8.04 9.27
CA ALA A 86 6.26 -8.86 9.30
C ALA A 86 6.65 -9.22 10.74
N ALA A 87 6.61 -8.26 11.66
CA ALA A 87 6.87 -8.47 13.07
C ALA A 87 5.85 -9.43 13.70
N TYR A 88 4.56 -9.26 13.41
CA TYR A 88 3.51 -10.19 13.86
C TYR A 88 3.84 -11.62 13.43
N LEU A 89 4.14 -11.84 12.14
CA LEU A 89 4.43 -13.17 11.60
C LEU A 89 5.65 -13.82 12.26
N VAL A 90 6.69 -13.05 12.57
CA VAL A 90 7.86 -13.55 13.30
C VAL A 90 7.54 -13.88 14.75
N LEU A 91 6.95 -12.91 15.47
CA LEU A 91 6.74 -13.01 16.91
C LEU A 91 5.68 -14.06 17.28
N SER A 92 4.72 -14.30 16.38
CA SER A 92 3.72 -15.37 16.51
C SER A 92 4.24 -16.75 16.09
N GLY A 93 5.43 -16.84 15.49
CA GLY A 93 6.03 -18.11 15.06
C GLY A 93 5.56 -18.61 13.68
N TYR A 94 4.76 -17.84 12.93
CA TYR A 94 4.40 -18.18 11.55
C TYR A 94 5.56 -18.02 10.55
N MET A 95 6.56 -17.20 10.88
CA MET A 95 7.75 -16.98 10.08
C MET A 95 9.01 -17.10 10.95
N VAL A 96 10.02 -17.81 10.44
CA VAL A 96 11.30 -17.92 11.14
C VAL A 96 12.02 -16.56 11.21
N ALA A 97 12.63 -16.27 12.35
CA ALA A 97 13.14 -14.94 12.67
C ALA A 97 14.16 -14.40 11.66
N TRP A 98 15.03 -15.24 11.11
CA TRP A 98 16.03 -14.80 10.13
C TRP A 98 15.40 -14.37 8.80
N LEU A 99 14.33 -15.05 8.34
CA LEU A 99 13.58 -14.63 7.16
C LEU A 99 12.89 -13.29 7.39
N GLY A 100 12.31 -13.11 8.58
CA GLY A 100 11.73 -11.83 8.96
C GLY A 100 12.76 -10.70 9.02
N ALA A 101 13.95 -10.97 9.57
CA ALA A 101 15.05 -10.00 9.58
C ALA A 101 15.48 -9.61 8.17
N VAL A 102 15.64 -10.58 7.26
CA VAL A 102 15.95 -10.31 5.84
C VAL A 102 14.85 -9.46 5.20
N LEU A 103 13.58 -9.80 5.42
CA LEU A 103 12.45 -9.07 4.87
C LEU A 103 12.41 -7.61 5.36
N VAL A 104 12.61 -7.39 6.66
CA VAL A 104 12.68 -6.05 7.25
C VAL A 104 13.87 -5.26 6.71
N LEU A 105 15.06 -5.87 6.65
CA LEU A 105 16.26 -5.20 6.15
C LEU A 105 16.14 -4.83 4.67
N LEU A 106 15.58 -5.71 3.84
CA LEU A 106 15.33 -5.41 2.42
C LEU A 106 14.31 -4.28 2.26
N THR A 107 13.22 -4.33 3.03
CA THR A 107 12.16 -3.33 2.98
C THR A 107 12.69 -1.94 3.40
N LEU A 108 13.44 -1.87 4.51
CA LEU A 108 14.07 -0.62 4.96
C LEU A 108 15.19 -0.16 4.03
N GLY A 109 15.99 -1.08 3.49
CA GLY A 109 17.07 -0.77 2.55
C GLY A 109 16.53 -0.14 1.26
N LEU A 110 15.49 -0.72 0.67
CA LEU A 110 14.85 -0.19 -0.53
C LEU A 110 14.12 1.13 -0.26
N TRP A 111 13.56 1.29 0.94
CA TRP A 111 13.00 2.55 1.40
C TRP A 111 14.05 3.67 1.44
N ILE A 112 15.19 3.43 2.10
CA ILE A 112 16.29 4.42 2.24
C ILE A 112 16.85 4.82 0.87
N LEU A 113 16.92 3.86 -0.07
CA LEU A 113 17.40 4.10 -1.43
C LEU A 113 16.40 4.87 -2.32
N HIS A 114 15.25 5.29 -1.78
CA HIS A 114 14.18 6.04 -2.49
C HIS A 114 13.70 5.36 -3.78
N SER A 115 13.91 4.05 -3.91
CA SER A 115 13.48 3.28 -5.08
C SER A 115 12.06 2.77 -4.86
N HIS A 116 11.11 3.71 -4.70
CA HIS A 116 9.73 3.40 -4.34
C HIS A 116 9.04 2.44 -5.32
N GLN A 117 9.42 2.47 -6.60
CA GLN A 117 8.89 1.54 -7.61
C GLN A 117 9.39 0.10 -7.42
N LEU A 118 10.64 -0.10 -6.98
CA LEU A 118 11.18 -1.44 -6.70
C LEU A 118 10.80 -1.92 -5.30
N ALA A 119 10.50 -1.02 -4.37
CA ALA A 119 10.17 -1.36 -3.00
C ALA A 119 8.74 -1.89 -2.85
N TRP A 120 7.84 -1.51 -3.76
CA TRP A 120 6.41 -1.85 -3.71
C TRP A 120 6.10 -3.35 -3.56
N PRO A 121 6.75 -4.28 -4.30
CA PRO A 121 6.54 -5.72 -4.12
C PRO A 121 6.98 -6.22 -2.73
N PHE A 122 8.00 -5.60 -2.14
CA PHE A 122 8.49 -5.97 -0.81
C PHE A 122 7.57 -5.44 0.30
N TYR A 123 6.92 -4.29 0.09
CA TYR A 123 5.85 -3.83 0.98
C TYR A 123 4.65 -4.79 0.97
N ALA A 124 4.31 -5.35 -0.20
CA ALA A 124 3.20 -6.27 -0.38
C ALA A 124 3.44 -7.66 0.25
N LEU A 125 4.71 -8.09 0.32
CA LEU A 125 5.06 -9.47 0.67
C LEU A 125 4.58 -9.90 2.07
N PRO A 126 4.74 -9.11 3.16
CA PRO A 126 4.17 -9.43 4.47
C PRO A 126 2.65 -9.67 4.42
N TYR A 127 1.91 -8.88 3.63
CA TYR A 127 0.46 -9.04 3.50
C TYR A 127 0.08 -10.32 2.77
N VAL A 128 0.83 -10.69 1.72
CA VAL A 128 0.61 -11.95 1.00
C VAL A 128 0.85 -13.14 1.92
N LEU A 129 1.93 -13.11 2.72
CA LEU A 129 2.22 -14.15 3.69
C LEU A 129 1.14 -14.24 4.77
N LEU A 130 0.71 -13.11 5.34
CA LEU A 130 -0.39 -13.06 6.30
C LEU A 130 -1.69 -13.61 5.69
N GLY A 131 -2.00 -13.26 4.45
CA GLY A 131 -3.16 -13.78 3.72
C GLY A 131 -3.08 -15.29 3.55
N GLY A 132 -1.92 -15.83 3.15
CA GLY A 132 -1.69 -17.28 3.05
C GLY A 132 -1.89 -18.01 4.38
N VAL A 133 -1.35 -17.44 5.47
CA VAL A 133 -1.56 -17.97 6.83
C VAL A 133 -3.03 -17.89 7.23
N ALA A 134 -3.70 -16.77 6.96
CA ALA A 134 -5.12 -16.59 7.23
C ALA A 134 -5.99 -17.60 6.49
N PHE A 135 -5.70 -17.90 5.22
CA PHE A 135 -6.45 -18.93 4.47
C PHE A 135 -6.29 -20.33 5.06
N ARG A 136 -5.13 -20.62 5.64
CA ARG A 136 -4.84 -21.93 6.22
C ARG A 136 -5.44 -22.09 7.62
N GLU A 137 -5.23 -21.11 8.49
CA GLU A 137 -5.51 -21.24 9.93
C GLU A 137 -6.80 -20.51 10.35
N ALA A 138 -7.26 -19.52 9.58
CA ALA A 138 -8.44 -18.70 9.89
C ALA A 138 -9.23 -18.31 8.61
N PRO A 139 -9.72 -19.29 7.83
CA PRO A 139 -10.16 -19.08 6.44
C PRO A 139 -11.27 -18.04 6.30
N LEU A 140 -12.16 -17.92 7.29
CA LEU A 140 -13.19 -16.89 7.32
C LEU A 140 -12.59 -15.47 7.20
N PHE A 141 -11.51 -15.20 7.92
CA PHE A 141 -10.84 -13.89 7.92
C PHE A 141 -10.02 -13.68 6.65
N GLY A 142 -9.43 -14.75 6.09
CA GLY A 142 -8.80 -14.71 4.76
C GLY A 142 -9.78 -14.32 3.66
N TRP A 143 -10.97 -14.94 3.65
CA TRP A 143 -12.04 -14.57 2.72
C TRP A 143 -12.60 -13.17 2.98
N LEU A 144 -12.65 -12.72 4.23
CA LEU A 144 -13.05 -11.36 4.57
C LEU A 144 -12.07 -10.32 3.98
N ALA A 145 -10.77 -10.59 4.05
CA ALA A 145 -9.75 -9.75 3.42
C ALA A 145 -9.91 -9.69 1.90
N VAL A 146 -10.16 -10.84 1.24
CA VAL A 146 -10.43 -10.86 -0.21
C VAL A 146 -11.72 -10.13 -0.56
N GLY A 147 -12.79 -10.34 0.21
CA GLY A 147 -14.05 -9.62 0.06
C GLY A 147 -13.86 -8.11 0.12
N TYR A 148 -13.07 -7.63 1.08
CA TYR A 148 -12.67 -6.23 1.18
C TYR A 148 -11.94 -5.75 -0.09
N LEU A 149 -10.94 -6.48 -0.57
CA LEU A 149 -10.19 -6.10 -1.78
C LEU A 149 -11.09 -6.02 -3.02
N LEU A 150 -12.01 -6.97 -3.18
CA LEU A 150 -12.99 -6.97 -4.27
C LEU A 150 -13.95 -5.78 -4.19
N ILE A 151 -14.44 -5.45 -2.99
CA ILE A 151 -15.30 -4.27 -2.77
C ILE A 151 -14.53 -3.00 -3.12
N THR A 152 -13.29 -2.86 -2.63
CA THR A 152 -12.44 -1.70 -2.91
C THR A 152 -12.19 -1.55 -4.42
N LEU A 153 -11.91 -2.66 -5.12
CA LEU A 153 -11.76 -2.67 -6.57
C LEU A 153 -13.06 -2.24 -7.27
N ALA A 154 -14.22 -2.76 -6.85
CA ALA A 154 -15.52 -2.40 -7.41
C ALA A 154 -15.85 -0.92 -7.20
N VAL A 155 -15.58 -0.38 -6.00
CA VAL A 155 -15.77 1.05 -5.69
C VAL A 155 -14.85 1.93 -6.53
N ARG A 156 -13.57 1.54 -6.70
CA ARG A 156 -12.60 2.28 -7.51
C ARG A 156 -12.70 1.99 -9.01
N TRP A 157 -13.57 1.06 -9.45
CA TRP A 157 -13.66 0.57 -10.82
C TRP A 157 -13.90 1.66 -11.87
N LYS A 158 -14.86 2.57 -11.62
CA LYS A 158 -15.13 3.70 -12.54
C LYS A 158 -13.87 4.52 -12.78
N ARG A 159 -13.13 4.83 -11.72
CA ARG A 159 -11.89 5.61 -11.79
C ARG A 159 -10.77 4.85 -12.50
N LEU A 160 -10.63 3.56 -12.20
CA LEU A 160 -9.62 2.70 -12.82
C LEU A 160 -9.82 2.63 -14.35
N ARG A 161 -11.09 2.57 -14.77
CA ARG A 161 -11.47 2.60 -16.18
C ARG A 161 -11.33 3.97 -16.83
N ASP A 162 -11.70 5.04 -16.14
CA ASP A 162 -11.85 6.35 -16.76
C ASP A 162 -10.55 7.20 -16.69
N GLU A 163 -9.66 6.96 -15.72
CA GLU A 163 -8.36 7.67 -15.57
C GLU A 163 -7.16 6.77 -15.91
N PHE A 164 -7.07 5.60 -15.26
CA PHE A 164 -5.85 4.77 -15.32
C PHE A 164 -5.66 4.04 -16.65
N LEU A 165 -6.72 3.42 -17.19
CA LEU A 165 -6.64 2.69 -18.45
C LEU A 165 -6.25 3.60 -19.64
N PRO A 166 -6.85 4.79 -19.82
CA PRO A 166 -6.45 5.72 -20.88
C PRO A 166 -4.99 6.17 -20.77
N ASP A 167 -4.51 6.50 -19.57
CA ASP A 167 -3.13 6.93 -19.35
C ASP A 167 -2.12 5.80 -19.57
N PHE A 168 -2.46 4.58 -19.14
CA PHE A 168 -1.65 3.38 -19.41
C PHE A 168 -1.51 3.12 -20.92
N PHE A 169 -2.62 3.10 -21.67
CA PHE A 169 -2.56 2.88 -23.12
C PHE A 169 -1.84 4.02 -23.85
N ARG A 170 -1.96 5.27 -23.36
CA ARG A 170 -1.22 6.41 -23.90
C ARG A 170 0.30 6.27 -23.66
N ALA A 171 0.72 5.85 -22.47
CA ALA A 171 2.12 5.60 -22.14
C ALA A 171 2.72 4.42 -22.93
N VAL A 172 1.97 3.33 -23.09
CA VAL A 172 2.38 2.20 -23.94
C VAL A 172 2.46 2.62 -25.41
N GLY A 173 1.50 3.41 -25.88
CA GLY A 173 1.48 3.95 -27.24
C GLY A 173 2.67 4.89 -27.52
N SER A 174 3.08 5.72 -26.58
CA SER A 174 4.25 6.60 -26.74
C SER A 174 5.56 5.83 -26.82
N LEU A 175 5.71 4.74 -26.05
CA LEU A 175 6.88 3.86 -26.13
C LEU A 175 6.98 3.16 -27.49
N TYR A 176 5.85 2.79 -28.07
CA TYR A 176 5.80 2.21 -29.42
C TYR A 176 6.08 3.26 -30.51
N GLY A 177 5.62 4.50 -30.32
CA GLY A 177 5.81 5.63 -31.24
C GLY A 177 7.24 6.19 -31.27
N GLU A 178 7.93 6.26 -30.13
CA GLU A 178 9.34 6.69 -30.06
C GLU A 178 10.29 5.66 -30.69
N ASN A 179 10.00 4.36 -30.54
CA ASN A 179 10.80 3.31 -31.16
C ASN A 179 10.69 3.34 -32.70
N GLY A 180 9.51 3.71 -33.24
CA GLY A 180 9.32 3.91 -34.68
C GLY A 180 10.11 5.09 -35.26
N ARG A 181 10.25 6.21 -34.52
CA ARG A 181 11.05 7.36 -34.96
C ARG A 181 12.56 7.10 -34.87
N ARG A 182 13.06 6.44 -33.82
CA ARG A 182 14.48 6.06 -33.72
C ARG A 182 14.93 5.12 -34.83
N ILE A 183 14.07 4.22 -35.29
CA ILE A 183 14.37 3.31 -36.40
C ILE A 183 14.37 4.05 -37.75
N ALA A 184 13.50 5.05 -37.93
CA ALA A 184 13.49 5.87 -39.14
C ALA A 184 14.73 6.76 -39.27
N ASP A 185 15.18 7.38 -38.17
CA ASP A 185 16.36 8.27 -38.18
C ASP A 185 17.69 7.50 -38.33
N THR A 186 17.76 6.26 -37.84
CA THR A 186 18.95 5.38 -38.04
C THR A 186 19.02 4.82 -39.46
N HIS A 187 17.91 4.84 -40.21
CA HIS A 187 17.89 4.39 -41.61
C HIS A 187 18.14 5.54 -42.61
N ASN A 188 18.04 6.80 -42.18
CA ASN A 188 18.31 7.99 -42.98
C ASN A 188 19.72 8.59 -42.74
N GLY A 189 20.50 7.99 -41.84
CA GLY A 189 21.91 8.28 -41.60
C GLY A 189 22.82 7.24 -42.24
N ARG A 190 23.00 7.30 -43.55
CA ARG A 190 24.15 6.69 -44.25
C ARG A 190 24.80 7.77 -45.13
N PRO A 191 26.14 7.71 -45.28
CA PRO A 191 27.08 8.83 -45.35
C PRO A 191 26.92 9.76 -46.55
#